data_AF-A0A956IBE0-F1
#
_entry.id   AF-A0A956IBE0-F1
#
_cell.length_a   1.000
_cell.length_b   1.000
_cell.length_c   1.000
_cell.angle_alpha   90.00
_cell.angle_beta   90.00
_cell.angle_gamma   90.00
#
_symmetry.space_group_name_H-M   'P 1'
#
loop_
_entity.id
_entity.type
_entity.pdbx_description
1 polymer ?
#
loop_
_entity_poly.entity_id
_entity_poly.type
_entity_poly.pdbx_seq_one_letter_code
_entity_poly.pdbx_strand_id
1 'polypeptide(L)'
;MWRFFRAGGVDQVQLTTAADLLALDELDEKLWVALACPVKGLELDERTLAFIDEDNDGRVHAKELIAAAKWAGGLLKDPEILAKRGSELPLSAIDTTKDEGKVLHDTAKALLVSLEKADEKSLALADVKDAIEKFNKQRWNGDGVVPASSAEDEALKKALEDVLACTESPATDKNGDPGVTADSIKAFFEELEAYVAWLDAGEAEAVRPLGDASADAFAAYDKVRGKIDDFFTRCRVAAFDARALTAVNREESEYLAAAAKDLQITADEVAHFPLAHVESDAKLPLGKGLNPAWIDAMSAFRDKVVQPILGARTELSYDEWMQIRGKLAAHATWVADKKGAKVEKLGAERARELVKEGFREKLDGLVAEDEKARPMAEAREKVEKLLHFNRDLLTVANNFVSFRDFYARKGPAAFQVGTLYIDQRSCELCVRVDDVAKHTTLSPHSKSYLLYCDLKNPKGDTLKIAAAMTNGDVDNLMVGRNGVFYSRDGRDWDATITKVVENPISIRQAFWAPY
;
A
#
# COMPACT_ATOMS: atom_id res chain seq x y z
N MET A 1 -32.47 -20.04 30.33
CA MET A 1 -33.18 -19.24 31.37
C MET A 1 -32.19 -18.26 31.94
N TRP A 2 -32.45 -16.96 31.79
CA TRP A 2 -31.56 -15.90 32.27
C TRP A 2 -31.55 -15.81 33.80
N ARG A 3 -30.38 -15.54 34.36
CA ARG A 3 -30.21 -15.23 35.78
C ARG A 3 -30.11 -13.73 35.95
N PHE A 4 -30.78 -13.19 36.96
CA PHE A 4 -30.79 -11.77 37.26
C PHE A 4 -30.33 -11.54 38.70
N PHE A 5 -29.69 -10.39 38.94
CA PHE A 5 -29.51 -9.85 40.28
C PHE A 5 -30.12 -8.46 40.35
N ARG A 6 -30.59 -8.07 41.54
CA ARG A 6 -31.16 -6.76 41.77
C ARG A 6 -30.15 -5.85 42.46
N ALA A 7 -29.89 -4.69 41.88
CA ALA A 7 -29.09 -3.63 42.48
C ALA A 7 -29.75 -2.27 42.27
N GLY A 8 -29.87 -1.48 43.34
CA GLY A 8 -30.47 -0.13 43.27
C GLY A 8 -31.92 -0.11 42.75
N GLY A 9 -32.67 -1.20 42.90
CA GLY A 9 -34.04 -1.33 42.40
C GLY A 9 -34.16 -1.75 40.93
N VAL A 10 -33.05 -2.00 40.24
CA VAL A 10 -33.01 -2.45 38.84
C VAL A 10 -32.54 -3.90 38.77
N ASP A 11 -33.15 -4.70 37.88
CA ASP A 11 -32.71 -6.06 37.59
C ASP A 11 -31.65 -6.05 36.50
N GLN A 12 -30.54 -6.73 36.76
CA GLN A 12 -29.37 -6.80 35.90
C GLN A 12 -29.10 -8.26 35.54
N VAL A 13 -28.94 -8.54 34.25
CA VAL A 13 -28.63 -9.89 33.77
C VAL A 13 -27.24 -10.33 34.25
N GLN A 14 -27.10 -11.61 34.58
CA GLN A 14 -25.83 -12.21 34.98
C GLN A 14 -25.20 -12.99 33.83
N LEU A 15 -24.06 -12.50 33.34
CA LEU A 15 -23.25 -13.18 32.32
C LEU A 15 -22.04 -13.85 32.99
N THR A 16 -22.10 -15.17 33.20
CA THR A 16 -21.02 -15.90 33.90
C THR A 16 -20.41 -17.03 33.08
N THR A 17 -21.13 -17.55 32.09
CA THR A 17 -20.73 -18.70 31.27
C THR A 17 -20.62 -18.29 29.81
N ALA A 18 -20.01 -19.13 28.97
CA ALA A 18 -20.04 -18.90 27.53
C ALA A 18 -21.45 -19.09 26.96
N ALA A 19 -22.26 -19.98 27.53
CA ALA A 19 -23.66 -20.12 27.12
C ALA A 19 -24.46 -18.83 27.29
N ASP A 20 -24.24 -18.08 28.38
CA ASP A 20 -24.86 -16.76 28.58
C ASP A 20 -24.42 -15.76 27.49
N LEU A 21 -23.15 -15.82 27.08
CA LEU A 21 -22.57 -14.95 26.05
C LEU A 21 -23.10 -15.28 24.64
N LEU A 22 -23.24 -16.56 24.32
CA LEU A 22 -23.72 -17.02 23.00
C LEU A 22 -25.22 -16.82 22.82
N ALA A 23 -25.98 -16.77 23.92
CA ALA A 23 -27.42 -16.54 23.90
C ALA A 23 -27.79 -15.04 23.92
N LEU A 24 -26.83 -14.11 23.79
CA LEU A 24 -27.09 -12.67 23.87
C LEU A 24 -28.16 -12.17 22.88
N ASP A 25 -28.36 -12.85 21.76
CA ASP A 25 -29.43 -12.55 20.80
C ASP A 25 -30.83 -12.90 21.29
N GLU A 26 -30.95 -13.74 22.32
CA GLU A 26 -32.21 -14.07 22.99
C GLU A 26 -32.53 -13.12 24.15
N LEU A 27 -31.60 -12.25 24.54
CA LEU A 27 -31.81 -11.24 25.58
C LEU A 27 -32.48 -10.01 24.97
N ASP A 28 -33.68 -9.64 25.44
CA ASP A 28 -34.34 -8.39 25.02
C ASP A 28 -33.37 -7.21 25.27
N GLU A 29 -33.06 -6.46 24.22
CA GLU A 29 -32.13 -5.32 24.26
C GLU A 29 -32.52 -4.26 25.30
N LYS A 30 -33.79 -4.19 25.73
CA LYS A 30 -34.23 -3.32 26.83
C LYS A 30 -33.59 -3.66 28.18
N LEU A 31 -33.07 -4.88 28.32
CA LEU A 31 -32.37 -5.35 29.51
C LEU A 31 -30.86 -5.06 29.46
N TRP A 32 -30.36 -4.51 28.34
CA TRP A 32 -28.98 -4.06 28.22
C TRP A 32 -28.84 -2.66 28.84
N VAL A 33 -27.79 -2.47 29.63
CA VAL A 33 -27.51 -1.17 30.27
C VAL A 33 -27.04 -0.13 29.25
N ALA A 34 -26.30 -0.55 28.23
CA ALA A 34 -25.88 0.28 27.12
C ALA A 34 -26.13 -0.43 25.78
N LEU A 35 -26.55 0.34 24.77
CA LEU A 35 -26.79 -0.13 23.40
C LEU A 35 -25.66 0.26 22.43
N ALA A 36 -24.75 1.11 22.88
CA ALA A 36 -23.54 1.51 22.16
C ALA A 36 -22.43 1.84 23.16
N CYS A 37 -21.20 1.43 22.89
CA CYS A 37 -20.03 1.89 23.64
C CYS A 37 -18.91 2.31 22.68
N PRO A 38 -18.08 3.33 23.02
CA PRO A 38 -16.98 3.76 22.16
C PRO A 38 -15.86 2.72 22.14
N VAL A 39 -15.15 2.62 21.01
CA VAL A 39 -13.96 1.75 20.85
C VAL A 39 -12.75 2.25 21.66
N LYS A 40 -12.72 3.56 21.96
CA LYS A 40 -11.60 4.23 22.63
C LYS A 40 -12.01 4.87 23.95
N GLY A 41 -11.03 5.06 24.83
CA GLY A 41 -11.22 5.80 26.08
C GLY A 41 -11.97 5.03 27.17
N LEU A 42 -12.16 3.73 26.98
CA LEU A 42 -12.58 2.79 28.01
C LEU A 42 -11.37 2.02 28.52
N GLU A 43 -11.48 1.48 29.72
CA GLU A 43 -10.53 0.58 30.34
C GLU A 43 -10.81 -0.87 29.93
N LEU A 44 -10.95 -1.03 28.62
CA LEU A 44 -11.05 -2.27 27.87
C LEU A 44 -9.99 -2.23 26.79
N ASP A 45 -9.59 -3.39 26.29
CA ASP A 45 -8.61 -3.47 25.22
C ASP A 45 -9.18 -2.88 23.90
N GLU A 46 -8.59 -1.78 23.43
CA GLU A 46 -9.09 -1.06 22.24
C GLU A 46 -9.03 -1.92 20.98
N ARG A 47 -8.05 -2.82 20.86
CA ARG A 47 -7.92 -3.74 19.72
C ARG A 47 -9.07 -4.75 19.69
N THR A 48 -9.51 -5.22 20.84
CA THR A 48 -10.70 -6.07 20.99
C THR A 48 -11.96 -5.34 20.56
N LEU A 49 -12.16 -4.10 21.04
CA LEU A 49 -13.33 -3.32 20.66
C LEU A 49 -13.33 -3.01 19.15
N ALA A 50 -12.16 -2.71 18.57
CA ALA A 50 -11.99 -2.52 17.13
C ALA A 50 -12.28 -3.80 16.32
N PHE A 51 -12.05 -4.99 16.88
CA PHE A 51 -12.45 -6.25 16.24
C PHE A 51 -13.95 -6.54 16.31
N ILE A 52 -14.65 -5.93 17.26
CA ILE A 52 -16.10 -6.03 17.40
C ILE A 52 -16.78 -5.00 16.49
N ASP A 53 -16.28 -3.77 16.42
CA ASP A 53 -16.72 -2.70 15.51
C ASP A 53 -16.47 -3.10 14.04
N GLU A 54 -17.45 -3.74 13.41
CA GLU A 54 -17.33 -4.31 12.06
C GLU A 54 -17.49 -3.23 10.98
N ASP A 55 -18.27 -2.18 11.26
CA ASP A 55 -18.49 -1.07 10.32
C ASP A 55 -17.47 0.08 10.46
N ASN A 56 -16.59 0.00 11.45
CA ASN A 56 -15.51 0.95 11.74
C ASN A 56 -16.02 2.37 12.02
N ASP A 57 -17.21 2.51 12.61
CA ASP A 57 -17.78 3.81 12.99
C ASP A 57 -17.21 4.36 14.33
N GLY A 58 -16.37 3.57 15.01
CA GLY A 58 -15.74 3.90 16.28
C GLY A 58 -16.60 3.56 17.49
N ARG A 59 -17.70 2.82 17.31
CA ARG A 59 -18.61 2.36 18.36
C ARG A 59 -18.91 0.89 18.18
N VAL A 60 -19.14 0.22 19.30
CA VAL A 60 -19.64 -1.14 19.34
C VAL A 60 -21.13 -1.11 19.67
N HIS A 61 -21.93 -1.67 18.78
CA HIS A 61 -23.36 -1.86 18.92
C HIS A 61 -23.72 -3.29 19.38
N ALA A 62 -24.95 -3.44 19.89
CA ALA A 62 -25.42 -4.73 20.41
C ALA A 62 -25.30 -5.87 19.38
N LYS A 63 -25.66 -5.62 18.12
CA LYS A 63 -25.59 -6.59 17.02
C LYS A 63 -24.18 -7.09 16.76
N GLU A 64 -23.21 -6.20 16.86
CA GLU A 64 -21.79 -6.51 16.62
C GLU A 64 -21.21 -7.35 17.76
N LEU A 65 -21.55 -7.03 19.01
CA LEU A 65 -21.16 -7.88 20.15
C LEU A 65 -21.79 -9.28 20.04
N ILE A 66 -23.06 -9.36 19.62
CA ILE A 66 -23.75 -10.64 19.37
C ILE A 66 -23.04 -11.41 18.24
N ALA A 67 -22.69 -10.75 17.14
CA ALA A 67 -21.98 -11.36 16.02
C ALA A 67 -20.61 -11.89 16.45
N ALA A 68 -19.84 -11.08 17.21
CA ALA A 68 -18.56 -11.47 17.78
C ALA A 68 -18.66 -12.71 18.68
N ALA A 69 -19.67 -12.76 19.55
CA ALA A 69 -19.94 -13.93 20.39
C ALA A 69 -20.25 -15.18 19.58
N LYS A 70 -21.17 -15.09 18.62
CA LYS A 70 -21.53 -16.21 17.75
C LYS A 70 -20.37 -16.70 16.91
N TRP A 71 -19.58 -15.78 16.35
CA TRP A 71 -18.39 -16.13 15.57
C TRP A 71 -17.35 -16.85 16.43
N ALA A 72 -17.00 -16.30 17.60
CA ALA A 72 -16.02 -16.92 18.50
C ALA A 72 -16.49 -18.30 18.98
N GLY A 73 -17.72 -18.41 19.49
CA GLY A 73 -18.28 -19.68 19.94
C GLY A 73 -18.46 -20.70 18.81
N GLY A 74 -18.72 -20.23 17.60
CA GLY A 74 -18.82 -21.07 16.41
C GLY A 74 -17.49 -21.68 15.96
N LEU A 75 -16.36 -21.14 16.38
CA LEU A 75 -15.02 -21.63 16.01
C LEU A 75 -14.35 -22.48 17.08
N LEU A 76 -15.02 -22.71 18.21
CA LEU A 76 -14.48 -23.41 19.37
C LEU A 76 -15.24 -24.72 19.60
N LYS A 77 -14.51 -25.80 19.91
CA LYS A 77 -15.11 -27.10 20.27
C LYS A 77 -15.88 -27.03 21.59
N ASP A 78 -15.31 -26.29 22.54
CA ASP A 78 -15.92 -26.00 23.84
C ASP A 78 -15.89 -24.48 24.06
N PRO A 79 -17.00 -23.77 23.79
CA PRO A 79 -17.08 -22.33 23.97
C PRO A 79 -16.82 -21.87 25.41
N GLU A 80 -16.93 -22.74 26.42
CA GLU A 80 -16.72 -22.37 27.82
C GLU A 80 -15.30 -21.85 28.10
N ILE A 81 -14.35 -22.08 27.18
CA ILE A 81 -13.04 -21.43 27.23
C ILE A 81 -13.13 -19.89 27.22
N LEU A 82 -14.13 -19.30 26.55
CA LEU A 82 -14.37 -17.84 26.56
C LEU A 82 -14.69 -17.32 27.96
N ALA A 83 -15.28 -18.16 28.82
CA ALA A 83 -15.59 -17.78 30.20
C ALA A 83 -14.35 -17.77 31.11
N LYS A 84 -13.28 -18.48 30.71
CA LYS A 84 -12.01 -18.53 31.45
C LYS A 84 -11.18 -17.26 31.29
N ARG A 85 -11.43 -16.45 30.24
CA ARG A 85 -10.74 -15.17 29.99
C ARG A 85 -9.21 -15.32 29.92
N GLY A 86 -8.77 -16.42 29.29
CA GLY A 86 -7.36 -16.75 29.19
C GLY A 86 -6.64 -15.88 28.16
N SER A 87 -5.41 -15.46 28.46
CA SER A 87 -4.52 -14.80 27.49
C SER A 87 -3.87 -15.78 26.50
N GLU A 88 -4.18 -17.07 26.61
CA GLU A 88 -3.68 -18.14 25.74
C GLU A 88 -4.85 -18.95 25.19
N LEU A 89 -4.72 -19.38 23.93
CA LEU A 89 -5.66 -20.26 23.26
C LEU A 89 -4.98 -21.59 22.93
N PRO A 90 -5.41 -22.71 23.54
CA PRO A 90 -4.98 -24.05 23.14
C PRO A 90 -5.41 -24.33 21.70
N LEU A 91 -4.50 -24.81 20.86
CA LEU A 91 -4.81 -25.18 19.46
C LEU A 91 -5.92 -26.23 19.40
N SER A 92 -5.95 -27.15 20.37
CA SER A 92 -6.96 -28.20 20.47
C SER A 92 -8.38 -27.67 20.68
N ALA A 93 -8.53 -26.44 21.18
CA ALA A 93 -9.82 -25.79 21.41
C ALA A 93 -10.50 -25.32 20.11
N ILE A 94 -9.74 -25.09 19.04
CA ILE A 94 -10.28 -24.67 17.75
C ILE A 94 -11.02 -25.84 17.09
N ASP A 95 -12.24 -25.58 16.58
CA ASP A 95 -13.08 -26.55 15.90
C ASP A 95 -12.64 -26.75 14.43
N THR A 96 -11.83 -27.79 14.21
CA THR A 96 -11.32 -28.15 12.88
C THR A 96 -12.32 -28.90 12.01
N THR A 97 -13.58 -29.08 12.43
CA THR A 97 -14.63 -29.68 11.60
C THR A 97 -15.21 -28.71 10.58
N LYS A 98 -14.99 -27.40 10.79
CA LYS A 98 -15.37 -26.31 9.87
C LYS A 98 -14.16 -25.86 9.07
N ASP A 99 -14.38 -25.47 7.82
CA ASP A 99 -13.30 -25.00 6.94
C ASP A 99 -12.54 -23.81 7.54
N GLU A 100 -13.26 -22.81 8.05
CA GLU A 100 -12.63 -21.64 8.70
C GLU A 100 -11.85 -22.03 9.96
N GLY A 101 -12.37 -22.94 10.78
CA GLY A 101 -11.69 -23.42 11.98
C GLY A 101 -10.45 -24.24 11.67
N LYS A 102 -10.44 -25.03 10.59
CA LYS A 102 -9.25 -25.72 10.10
C LYS A 102 -8.17 -24.73 9.67
N VAL A 103 -8.52 -23.71 8.89
CA VAL A 103 -7.56 -22.67 8.47
C VAL A 103 -7.00 -21.94 9.69
N LEU A 104 -7.85 -21.51 10.64
CA LEU A 104 -7.41 -20.85 11.87
C LEU A 104 -6.46 -21.72 12.71
N HIS A 105 -6.76 -23.01 12.84
CA HIS A 105 -5.90 -23.96 13.53
C HIS A 105 -4.52 -24.07 12.85
N ASP A 106 -4.51 -24.25 11.53
CA ASP A 106 -3.26 -24.41 10.77
C ASP A 106 -2.45 -23.11 10.77
N THR A 107 -3.11 -21.95 10.70
CA THR A 107 -2.47 -20.63 10.86
C THR A 107 -1.90 -20.43 12.25
N ALA A 108 -2.64 -20.76 13.32
CA ALA A 108 -2.15 -20.63 14.69
C ALA A 108 -0.92 -21.53 14.92
N LYS A 109 -0.91 -22.73 14.33
CA LYS A 109 0.27 -23.62 14.32
C LYS A 109 1.43 -23.01 13.52
N ALA A 110 1.18 -22.43 12.36
CA ALA A 110 2.21 -21.78 11.55
C ALA A 110 2.82 -20.55 12.25
N LEU A 111 2.01 -19.79 13.00
CA LEU A 111 2.48 -18.69 13.87
C LEU A 111 3.38 -19.20 15.01
N LEU A 112 3.08 -20.36 15.60
CA LEU A 112 3.99 -20.96 16.58
C LEU A 112 5.30 -21.44 15.96
N VAL A 113 5.24 -22.00 14.74
CA VAL A 113 6.45 -22.37 13.98
C VAL A 113 7.30 -21.13 13.65
N SER A 114 6.69 -20.00 13.28
CA SER A 114 7.41 -18.75 13.00
C SER A 114 8.11 -18.18 14.25
N LEU A 115 7.61 -18.49 15.44
CA LEU A 115 8.22 -18.17 16.73
C LEU A 115 9.28 -19.17 17.20
N GLU A 116 9.58 -20.21 16.42
CA GLU A 116 10.44 -21.34 16.84
C GLU A 116 9.85 -22.13 18.02
N LYS A 117 8.52 -22.11 18.18
CA LYS A 117 7.76 -22.76 19.25
C LYS A 117 6.87 -23.90 18.71
N ALA A 118 7.38 -24.70 17.78
CA ALA A 118 6.59 -25.72 17.06
C ALA A 118 5.96 -26.81 17.95
N ASP A 119 6.54 -27.08 19.12
CA ASP A 119 6.05 -28.09 20.07
C ASP A 119 5.01 -27.54 21.07
N GLU A 120 4.79 -26.23 21.08
CA GLU A 120 3.80 -25.61 21.97
C GLU A 120 2.38 -25.95 21.56
N LYS A 121 1.51 -26.07 22.58
CA LYS A 121 0.11 -26.48 22.39
C LYS A 121 -0.89 -25.33 22.51
N SER A 122 -0.42 -24.17 22.94
CA SER A 122 -1.21 -22.94 23.03
C SER A 122 -0.46 -21.78 22.39
N LEU A 123 -1.20 -20.84 21.81
CA LEU A 123 -0.70 -19.57 21.34
C LEU A 123 -1.09 -18.48 22.35
N ALA A 124 -0.11 -17.70 22.82
CA ALA A 124 -0.34 -16.59 23.73
C ALA A 124 -0.63 -15.29 22.95
N LEU A 125 -1.58 -14.49 23.42
CA LEU A 125 -1.92 -13.21 22.81
C LEU A 125 -0.72 -12.25 22.77
N ALA A 126 0.13 -12.27 23.80
CA ALA A 126 1.34 -11.46 23.86
C ALA A 126 2.35 -11.79 22.74
N ASP A 127 2.31 -13.02 22.22
CA ASP A 127 3.24 -13.49 21.19
C ASP A 127 2.70 -13.23 19.77
N VAL A 128 1.39 -12.96 19.59
CA VAL A 128 0.75 -12.91 18.27
C VAL A 128 1.37 -11.87 17.35
N LYS A 129 1.62 -10.67 17.85
CA LYS A 129 2.20 -9.59 17.05
C LYS A 129 3.56 -9.99 16.49
N ASP A 130 4.43 -10.52 17.35
CA ASP A 130 5.76 -10.99 16.96
C ASP A 130 5.67 -12.21 16.03
N ALA A 131 4.70 -13.10 16.25
CA ALA A 131 4.46 -14.26 15.40
C ALA A 131 4.06 -13.86 13.98
N ILE A 132 3.16 -12.88 13.85
CA ILE A 132 2.72 -12.33 12.56
C ILE A 132 3.89 -11.64 11.86
N GLU A 133 4.67 -10.83 12.58
CA GLU A 133 5.85 -10.17 12.01
C GLU A 133 6.88 -11.19 11.51
N LYS A 134 7.16 -12.24 12.28
CA LYS A 134 8.09 -13.30 11.85
C LYS A 134 7.53 -14.14 10.71
N PHE A 135 6.23 -14.44 10.71
CA PHE A 135 5.58 -15.15 9.60
C PHE A 135 5.72 -14.36 8.31
N ASN A 136 5.49 -13.05 8.35
CA ASN A 136 5.62 -12.16 7.18
C ASN A 136 7.04 -12.13 6.61
N LYS A 137 8.07 -12.41 7.44
CA LYS A 137 9.48 -12.49 7.02
C LYS A 137 9.90 -13.88 6.53
N GLN A 138 9.01 -14.87 6.56
CA GLN A 138 9.30 -16.19 6.01
C GLN A 138 9.39 -16.12 4.49
N ARG A 139 10.14 -17.06 3.90
CA ARG A 139 10.28 -17.21 2.44
C ARG A 139 8.93 -17.33 1.72
N TRP A 140 7.98 -18.03 2.34
CA TRP A 140 6.63 -18.25 1.84
C TRP A 140 5.65 -17.62 2.83
N ASN A 141 5.22 -16.40 2.53
CA ASN A 141 4.36 -15.62 3.41
C ASN A 141 2.93 -15.46 2.85
N GLY A 142 2.70 -15.92 1.62
CA GLY A 142 1.40 -16.02 0.96
C GLY A 142 0.82 -14.68 0.53
N ASP A 143 1.66 -13.67 0.26
CA ASP A 143 1.21 -12.39 -0.29
C ASP A 143 1.22 -12.35 -1.83
N GLY A 144 1.75 -13.38 -2.49
CA GLY A 144 1.84 -13.47 -3.95
C GLY A 144 2.96 -12.63 -4.56
N VAL A 145 3.88 -12.12 -3.73
CA VAL A 145 5.05 -11.34 -4.13
C VAL A 145 6.30 -12.17 -3.82
N VAL A 146 7.10 -12.47 -4.84
CA VAL A 146 8.29 -13.32 -4.67
C VAL A 146 9.55 -12.48 -4.85
N PRO A 147 10.29 -12.17 -3.77
CA PRO A 147 11.57 -11.48 -3.87
C PRO A 147 12.68 -12.43 -4.37
N ALA A 148 13.77 -11.85 -4.88
CA ALA A 148 14.93 -12.61 -5.33
C ALA A 148 15.52 -13.50 -4.21
N SER A 149 15.42 -13.05 -2.96
CA SER A 149 15.84 -13.80 -1.76
C SER A 149 15.07 -15.12 -1.56
N SER A 150 13.91 -15.29 -2.20
CA SER A 150 13.12 -16.53 -2.14
C SER A 150 13.57 -17.62 -3.12
N ALA A 151 14.50 -17.33 -4.03
CA ALA A 151 15.14 -18.37 -4.86
C ALA A 151 16.40 -18.90 -4.18
N GLU A 152 16.60 -20.22 -4.18
CA GLU A 152 17.85 -20.84 -3.69
C GLU A 152 18.91 -20.94 -4.78
N ASP A 153 18.47 -21.17 -6.01
CA ASP A 153 19.32 -21.30 -7.20
C ASP A 153 19.72 -19.92 -7.74
N GLU A 154 21.01 -19.72 -8.00
CA GLU A 154 21.56 -18.44 -8.48
C GLU A 154 21.02 -18.04 -9.86
N ALA A 155 20.68 -19.00 -10.73
CA ALA A 155 20.11 -18.67 -12.04
C ALA A 155 18.67 -18.16 -11.90
N LEU A 156 17.88 -18.73 -10.97
CA LEU A 156 16.55 -18.23 -10.65
C LEU A 156 16.58 -16.88 -9.94
N LYS A 157 17.52 -16.65 -9.03
CA LYS A 157 17.73 -15.32 -8.42
C LYS A 157 17.96 -14.26 -9.48
N LYS A 158 18.91 -14.53 -10.39
CA LYS A 158 19.21 -13.61 -11.49
C LYS A 158 18.00 -13.39 -12.40
N ALA A 159 17.21 -14.42 -12.69
CA ALA A 159 15.99 -14.26 -13.48
C ALA A 159 14.94 -13.38 -12.77
N LEU A 160 14.78 -13.51 -11.44
CA LEU A 160 13.94 -12.62 -10.64
C LEU A 160 14.46 -11.18 -10.68
N GLU A 161 15.77 -10.98 -10.55
CA GLU A 161 16.41 -9.66 -10.67
C GLU A 161 16.22 -9.03 -12.06
N ASP A 162 16.28 -9.83 -13.13
CA ASP A 162 16.02 -9.37 -14.50
C ASP A 162 14.58 -8.88 -14.66
N VAL A 163 13.60 -9.61 -14.12
CA VAL A 163 12.17 -9.22 -14.10
C VAL A 163 12.00 -7.92 -13.30
N LEU A 164 12.58 -7.85 -12.10
CA LEU A 164 12.53 -6.67 -11.24
C LEU A 164 13.12 -5.44 -11.92
N ALA A 165 14.29 -5.59 -12.54
CA ALA A 165 14.94 -4.51 -13.26
C ALA A 165 14.02 -3.98 -14.36
N CYS A 166 13.31 -4.87 -15.08
CA CYS A 166 12.42 -4.50 -16.19
C CYS A 166 11.00 -4.06 -15.75
N THR A 167 10.73 -4.04 -14.45
CA THR A 167 9.46 -3.62 -13.86
C THR A 167 9.59 -2.20 -13.29
N GLU A 168 8.76 -1.25 -13.76
CA GLU A 168 8.86 0.16 -13.36
C GLU A 168 8.53 0.40 -11.87
N SER A 169 7.64 -0.40 -11.30
CA SER A 169 7.21 -0.29 -9.90
C SER A 169 6.96 -1.70 -9.34
N PRO A 170 8.03 -2.41 -8.93
CA PRO A 170 7.88 -3.75 -8.36
C PRO A 170 7.09 -3.69 -7.05
N ALA A 171 6.28 -4.72 -6.80
CA ALA A 171 5.59 -4.87 -5.53
C ALA A 171 6.61 -5.11 -4.42
N THR A 172 6.24 -4.74 -3.19
CA THR A 172 7.06 -4.99 -2.00
C THR A 172 6.47 -6.17 -1.26
N ASP A 173 7.28 -7.21 -1.07
CA ASP A 173 6.93 -8.37 -0.25
C ASP A 173 6.78 -7.94 1.22
N LYS A 174 6.00 -8.68 2.00
CA LYS A 174 5.82 -8.41 3.44
C LYS A 174 7.12 -8.51 4.26
N ASN A 175 8.18 -9.10 3.74
CA ASN A 175 9.52 -9.08 4.33
C ASN A 175 10.25 -7.73 4.12
N GLY A 176 9.76 -6.87 3.22
CA GLY A 176 10.30 -5.55 2.91
C GLY A 176 11.11 -5.46 1.60
N ASP A 177 11.41 -6.58 0.95
CA ASP A 177 12.16 -6.64 -0.30
C ASP A 177 11.25 -6.40 -1.51
N PRO A 178 11.77 -5.83 -2.61
CA PRO A 178 11.05 -5.79 -3.88
C PRO A 178 10.93 -7.22 -4.45
N GLY A 179 9.74 -7.57 -4.92
CA GLY A 179 9.46 -8.88 -5.50
C GLY A 179 8.60 -8.83 -6.75
N VAL A 180 8.51 -9.99 -7.40
CA VAL A 180 7.75 -10.18 -8.63
C VAL A 180 6.41 -10.82 -8.32
N THR A 181 5.40 -10.50 -9.12
CA THR A 181 4.08 -11.14 -9.06
C THR A 181 3.84 -11.98 -10.32
N ALA A 182 2.81 -12.81 -10.31
CA ALA A 182 2.38 -13.54 -11.52
C ALA A 182 2.15 -12.60 -12.71
N ASP A 183 1.56 -11.42 -12.46
CA ASP A 183 1.31 -10.41 -13.50
C ASP A 183 2.59 -9.78 -14.03
N SER A 184 3.55 -9.46 -13.16
CA SER A 184 4.84 -8.90 -13.61
C SER A 184 5.65 -9.93 -14.40
N ILE A 185 5.65 -11.20 -13.99
CA ILE A 185 6.28 -12.29 -14.73
C ILE A 185 5.64 -12.42 -16.12
N LYS A 186 4.31 -12.48 -16.18
CA LYS A 186 3.59 -12.57 -17.45
C LYS A 186 3.93 -11.41 -18.39
N ALA A 187 3.83 -10.16 -17.90
CA ALA A 187 4.12 -8.98 -18.70
C ALA A 187 5.59 -8.94 -19.16
N PHE A 188 6.51 -9.37 -18.31
CA PHE A 188 7.93 -9.47 -18.65
C PHE A 188 8.17 -10.47 -19.79
N PHE A 189 7.62 -11.68 -19.71
CA PHE A 189 7.83 -12.69 -20.75
C PHE A 189 7.10 -12.36 -22.06
N GLU A 190 5.93 -11.70 -22.02
CA GLU A 190 5.27 -11.20 -23.24
C GLU A 190 6.14 -10.18 -24.00
N GLU A 191 6.75 -9.23 -23.28
CA GLU A 191 7.69 -8.27 -23.86
C GLU A 191 9.00 -8.93 -24.32
N LEU A 192 9.48 -9.93 -23.56
CA LEU A 192 10.72 -10.66 -23.87
C LEU A 192 10.57 -11.52 -25.13
N GLU A 193 9.46 -12.23 -25.27
CA GLU A 193 9.13 -13.02 -26.45
C GLU A 193 9.00 -12.11 -27.68
N ALA A 194 8.34 -10.94 -27.53
CA ALA A 194 8.24 -9.95 -28.60
C ALA A 194 9.62 -9.38 -28.99
N TYR A 195 10.50 -9.13 -28.01
CA TYR A 195 11.86 -8.66 -28.25
C TYR A 195 12.71 -9.69 -29.00
N VAL A 196 12.68 -10.96 -28.55
CA VAL A 196 13.41 -12.05 -29.19
C VAL A 196 12.89 -12.30 -30.61
N ALA A 197 11.56 -12.28 -30.81
CA ALA A 197 10.98 -12.40 -32.14
C ALA A 197 11.43 -11.25 -33.07
N TRP A 198 11.51 -10.02 -32.56
CA TRP A 198 12.04 -8.88 -33.31
C TRP A 198 13.54 -9.06 -33.64
N LEU A 199 14.36 -9.51 -32.69
CA LEU A 199 15.78 -9.80 -32.92
C LEU A 199 15.97 -10.86 -34.00
N ASP A 200 15.20 -11.95 -33.93
CA ASP A 200 15.29 -13.06 -34.88
C ASP A 200 14.80 -12.66 -36.28
N ALA A 201 13.77 -11.82 -36.37
CA ALA A 201 13.35 -11.22 -37.65
C ALA A 201 14.45 -10.33 -38.26
N GLY A 202 15.30 -9.72 -37.42
CA GLY A 202 16.44 -8.92 -37.81
C GLY A 202 17.57 -9.70 -38.50
N GLU A 203 17.62 -11.02 -38.29
CA GLU A 203 18.63 -11.90 -38.89
C GLU A 203 18.30 -12.32 -40.33
N ALA A 204 17.08 -12.06 -40.81
CA ALA A 204 16.67 -12.39 -42.16
C ALA A 204 17.52 -11.64 -43.20
N GLU A 205 17.95 -12.33 -44.26
CA GLU A 205 18.80 -11.77 -45.31
C GLU A 205 18.18 -10.53 -45.98
N ALA A 206 16.85 -10.51 -46.13
CA ALA A 206 16.11 -9.36 -46.65
C ALA A 206 16.23 -8.10 -45.76
N VAL A 207 16.37 -8.27 -44.44
CA VAL A 207 16.57 -7.19 -43.46
C VAL A 207 18.05 -6.77 -43.38
N ARG A 208 18.96 -7.63 -43.85
CA ARG A 208 20.42 -7.44 -43.81
C ARG A 208 21.03 -7.34 -45.22
N PRO A 209 20.65 -6.34 -46.04
CA PRO A 209 21.10 -6.23 -47.44
C PRO A 209 22.62 -6.05 -47.62
N LEU A 210 23.35 -5.74 -46.55
CA LEU A 210 24.80 -5.59 -46.49
C LEU A 210 25.43 -6.50 -45.41
N GLY A 211 24.75 -7.58 -44.99
CA GLY A 211 25.22 -8.48 -43.94
C GLY A 211 25.35 -7.76 -42.58
N ASP A 212 26.46 -7.99 -41.87
CA ASP A 212 26.77 -7.35 -40.57
C ASP A 212 26.85 -5.81 -40.66
N ALA A 213 27.18 -5.25 -41.83
CA ALA A 213 27.30 -3.82 -42.03
C ALA A 213 25.94 -3.10 -42.19
N SER A 214 24.82 -3.83 -42.24
CA SER A 214 23.50 -3.28 -42.55
C SER A 214 23.02 -2.24 -41.53
N ALA A 215 23.24 -2.49 -40.23
CA ALA A 215 22.83 -1.57 -39.16
C ALA A 215 23.61 -0.24 -39.24
N ASP A 216 24.92 -0.34 -39.44
CA ASP A 216 25.84 0.78 -39.61
C ASP A 216 25.54 1.62 -40.86
N ALA A 217 25.22 0.94 -41.96
CA ALA A 217 24.78 1.57 -43.20
C ALA A 217 23.43 2.27 -43.02
N PHE A 218 22.48 1.63 -42.34
CA PHE A 218 21.17 2.24 -42.07
C PHE A 218 21.27 3.48 -41.18
N ALA A 219 22.12 3.46 -40.14
CA ALA A 219 22.36 4.63 -39.30
C ALA A 219 22.94 5.81 -40.10
N ALA A 220 23.88 5.54 -41.02
CA ALA A 220 24.43 6.56 -41.91
C ALA A 220 23.37 7.09 -42.90
N TYR A 221 22.53 6.21 -43.44
CA TYR A 221 21.41 6.57 -44.30
C TYR A 221 20.35 7.41 -43.58
N ASP A 222 19.88 6.99 -42.41
CA ASP A 222 18.80 7.66 -41.67
C ASP A 222 19.20 9.08 -41.26
N LYS A 223 20.49 9.28 -40.91
CA LYS A 223 21.05 10.60 -40.58
C LYS A 223 20.91 11.61 -41.73
N VAL A 224 21.04 11.20 -42.99
CA VAL A 224 21.03 12.12 -44.15
C VAL A 224 19.74 12.04 -44.98
N ARG A 225 18.92 11.01 -44.81
CA ARG A 225 17.73 10.73 -45.65
C ARG A 225 16.85 11.95 -45.84
N GLY A 226 16.51 12.65 -44.77
CA GLY A 226 15.65 13.83 -44.83
C GLY A 226 16.22 14.97 -45.68
N LYS A 227 17.55 15.17 -45.64
CA LYS A 227 18.22 16.20 -46.45
C LYS A 227 18.36 15.82 -47.91
N ILE A 228 18.56 14.53 -48.19
CA ILE A 228 18.60 14.02 -49.57
C ILE A 228 17.19 14.12 -50.20
N ASP A 229 16.15 13.74 -49.46
CA ASP A 229 14.76 13.89 -49.90
C ASP A 229 14.39 15.38 -50.14
N ASP A 230 14.80 16.29 -49.24
CA ASP A 230 14.66 17.75 -49.42
C ASP A 230 15.37 18.25 -50.67
N PHE A 231 16.62 17.85 -50.91
CA PHE A 231 17.39 18.23 -52.11
C PHE A 231 16.68 17.84 -53.41
N PHE A 232 16.29 16.57 -53.56
CA PHE A 232 15.61 16.13 -54.78
C PHE A 232 14.21 16.74 -54.93
N THR A 233 13.51 17.02 -53.82
CA THR A 233 12.24 17.75 -53.86
C THR A 233 12.44 19.16 -54.41
N ARG A 234 13.47 19.87 -53.94
CA ARG A 234 13.84 21.20 -54.45
C ARG A 234 14.21 21.18 -55.93
N CYS A 235 14.96 20.18 -56.39
CA CYS A 235 15.31 20.01 -57.81
C CYS A 235 14.05 19.84 -58.69
N ARG A 236 13.07 19.05 -58.22
CA ARG A 236 11.80 18.86 -58.92
C ARG A 236 10.92 20.11 -58.94
N VAL A 237 10.91 20.89 -57.85
CA VAL A 237 10.21 22.18 -57.80
C VAL A 237 10.85 23.17 -58.77
N ALA A 238 12.19 23.23 -58.84
CA ALA A 238 12.91 24.07 -59.79
C ALA A 238 12.66 23.66 -61.25
N ALA A 239 12.53 22.36 -61.53
CA ALA A 239 12.18 21.86 -62.86
C ALA A 239 10.71 22.15 -63.24
N PHE A 240 9.79 22.20 -62.26
CA PHE A 240 8.38 22.51 -62.49
C PHE A 240 8.14 23.99 -62.82
N ASP A 241 8.78 24.90 -62.08
CA ASP A 241 8.69 26.34 -62.33
C ASP A 241 10.05 27.01 -62.10
N ALA A 242 10.66 27.52 -63.17
CA ALA A 242 11.97 28.18 -63.13
C ALA A 242 11.99 29.41 -62.19
N ARG A 243 10.84 30.02 -61.89
CA ARG A 243 10.74 31.14 -60.93
C ARG A 243 11.01 30.70 -59.50
N ALA A 244 10.87 29.41 -59.19
CA ALA A 244 11.15 28.87 -57.86
C ALA A 244 12.64 28.63 -57.60
N LEU A 245 13.52 28.66 -58.62
CA LEU A 245 14.94 28.30 -58.52
C LEU A 245 15.69 29.12 -57.45
N THR A 246 15.44 30.43 -57.40
CA THR A 246 16.03 31.32 -56.38
C THR A 246 15.49 30.99 -54.98
N ALA A 247 14.18 30.76 -54.86
CA ALA A 247 13.57 30.47 -53.57
C ALA A 247 14.03 29.12 -52.99
N VAL A 248 14.27 28.10 -53.82
CA VAL A 248 14.70 26.77 -53.34
C VAL A 248 16.18 26.71 -52.95
N ASN A 249 17.01 27.66 -53.41
CA ASN A 249 18.42 27.80 -53.00
C ASN A 249 18.65 28.76 -51.81
N ARG A 250 17.57 29.36 -51.27
CA ARG A 250 17.59 30.49 -50.32
C ARG A 250 18.09 31.80 -50.93
N GLU A 251 17.61 32.90 -50.38
CA GLU A 251 18.02 34.25 -50.80
C GLU A 251 19.37 34.64 -50.21
N GLU A 252 20.08 35.54 -50.88
CA GLU A 252 21.37 36.10 -50.44
C GLU A 252 21.30 36.71 -49.03
N SER A 253 20.15 37.29 -48.67
CA SER A 253 19.87 37.86 -47.35
C SER A 253 20.01 36.84 -46.21
N GLU A 254 19.67 35.57 -46.43
CA GLU A 254 19.83 34.50 -45.44
C GLU A 254 21.32 34.10 -45.25
N TYR A 255 22.12 34.16 -46.31
CA TYR A 255 23.56 33.94 -46.24
C TYR A 255 24.28 35.06 -45.50
N LEU A 256 23.88 36.32 -45.73
CA LEU A 256 24.41 37.47 -45.00
C LEU A 256 24.08 37.39 -43.50
N ALA A 257 22.87 36.94 -43.16
CA ALA A 257 22.46 36.74 -41.77
C ALA A 257 23.25 35.62 -41.06
N ALA A 258 23.62 34.55 -41.78
CA ALA A 258 24.47 33.49 -41.27
C ALA A 258 25.93 33.96 -41.11
N ALA A 259 26.47 34.67 -42.11
CA ALA A 259 27.85 35.20 -42.09
C ALA A 259 28.07 36.32 -41.05
N ALA A 260 27.00 37.03 -40.65
CA ALA A 260 27.04 38.04 -39.59
C ALA A 260 27.19 37.45 -38.18
N LYS A 261 26.98 36.13 -38.01
CA LYS A 261 27.29 35.38 -36.80
C LYS A 261 28.66 34.72 -37.02
N ASP A 262 29.58 34.81 -36.07
CA ASP A 262 30.90 34.20 -36.19
C ASP A 262 30.77 32.69 -36.51
N LEU A 263 31.02 32.32 -37.77
CA LEU A 263 30.83 30.94 -38.27
C LEU A 263 31.75 29.99 -37.50
N GLN A 264 31.17 29.06 -36.74
CA GLN A 264 31.92 28.04 -36.02
C GLN A 264 32.32 26.87 -36.94
N ILE A 265 33.31 26.09 -36.49
CA ILE A 265 33.86 24.94 -37.24
C ILE A 265 32.80 23.86 -37.51
N THR A 266 31.69 23.81 -36.77
CA THR A 266 30.61 22.82 -36.94
C THR A 266 29.57 23.19 -38.00
N ALA A 267 29.56 24.44 -38.48
CA ALA A 267 28.65 24.95 -39.53
C ALA A 267 27.13 24.77 -39.25
N ASP A 268 26.72 24.69 -37.98
CA ASP A 268 25.32 24.47 -37.58
C ASP A 268 24.36 25.54 -38.11
N GLU A 269 24.84 26.77 -38.30
CA GLU A 269 24.06 27.90 -38.82
C GLU A 269 23.55 27.64 -40.25
N VAL A 270 24.27 26.82 -41.03
CA VAL A 270 23.91 26.48 -42.41
C VAL A 270 23.33 25.07 -42.54
N ALA A 271 23.17 24.31 -41.45
CA ALA A 271 22.62 22.95 -41.50
C ALA A 271 21.22 22.88 -42.13
N HIS A 272 20.43 23.95 -42.00
CA HIS A 272 19.09 24.08 -42.56
C HIS A 272 19.08 24.43 -44.07
N PHE A 273 20.21 24.84 -44.64
CA PHE A 273 20.33 25.15 -46.07
C PHE A 273 20.33 23.86 -46.90
N PRO A 274 20.06 23.93 -48.22
CA PRO A 274 20.11 22.77 -49.10
C PRO A 274 21.43 22.00 -48.98
N LEU A 275 21.38 20.69 -49.22
CA LEU A 275 22.54 19.80 -49.07
C LEU A 275 23.65 20.09 -50.10
N ALA A 276 23.26 20.58 -51.27
CA ALA A 276 24.10 21.08 -52.35
C ALA A 276 23.31 22.14 -53.14
N HIS A 277 23.95 22.84 -54.06
CA HIS A 277 23.26 23.78 -54.95
C HIS A 277 22.20 23.06 -55.78
N VAL A 278 20.98 23.62 -55.83
CA VAL A 278 19.82 23.04 -56.51
C VAL A 278 19.72 23.60 -57.92
N GLU A 279 19.63 22.71 -58.91
CA GLU A 279 19.28 23.03 -60.30
C GLU A 279 18.17 22.09 -60.80
N SER A 280 17.58 22.39 -61.96
CA SER A 280 16.64 21.47 -62.62
C SER A 280 17.36 20.17 -63.00
N ASP A 281 16.81 19.02 -62.61
CA ASP A 281 17.38 17.69 -62.88
C ASP A 281 18.81 17.47 -62.35
N ALA A 282 19.19 18.20 -61.30
CA ALA A 282 20.51 18.06 -60.67
C ALA A 282 20.73 16.68 -60.03
N LYS A 283 21.97 16.21 -60.07
CA LYS A 283 22.45 15.07 -59.28
C LYS A 283 23.09 15.58 -58.00
N LEU A 284 22.92 14.85 -56.90
CA LEU A 284 23.48 15.21 -55.61
C LEU A 284 24.99 14.88 -55.57
N PRO A 285 25.90 15.86 -55.39
CA PRO A 285 27.31 15.55 -55.20
C PRO A 285 27.55 14.78 -53.89
N LEU A 286 28.50 13.84 -53.90
CA LEU A 286 28.87 13.01 -52.73
C LEU A 286 30.22 13.41 -52.11
N GLY A 287 30.75 14.58 -52.48
CA GLY A 287 32.06 15.08 -52.05
C GLY A 287 32.17 16.60 -52.11
N LYS A 288 32.65 17.14 -53.22
CA LYS A 288 32.82 18.60 -53.38
C LYS A 288 31.46 19.27 -53.66
N GLY A 289 31.25 20.48 -53.13
CA GLY A 289 30.02 21.24 -53.33
C GLY A 289 28.88 20.90 -52.37
N LEU A 290 29.18 20.15 -51.31
CA LEU A 290 28.25 19.86 -50.22
C LEU A 290 28.21 21.00 -49.20
N ASN A 291 27.06 21.13 -48.55
CA ASN A 291 26.88 21.95 -47.37
C ASN A 291 27.87 21.51 -46.27
N PRO A 292 28.71 22.44 -45.74
CA PRO A 292 29.73 22.12 -44.76
C PRO A 292 29.23 21.35 -43.53
N ALA A 293 28.01 21.66 -43.05
CA ALA A 293 27.40 21.02 -41.88
C ALA A 293 27.14 19.51 -42.07
N TRP A 294 27.12 19.05 -43.32
CA TRP A 294 26.73 17.68 -43.68
C TRP A 294 27.87 16.87 -44.31
N ILE A 295 29.08 17.43 -44.48
CA ILE A 295 30.20 16.76 -45.15
C ILE A 295 30.52 15.40 -44.52
N ASP A 296 30.65 15.34 -43.20
CA ASP A 296 31.01 14.11 -42.50
C ASP A 296 29.90 13.06 -42.59
N ALA A 297 28.64 13.48 -42.41
CA ALA A 297 27.48 12.60 -42.52
C ALA A 297 27.33 12.06 -43.96
N MET A 298 27.57 12.89 -44.97
CA MET A 298 27.54 12.50 -46.38
C MET A 298 28.72 11.61 -46.77
N SER A 299 29.91 11.81 -46.19
CA SER A 299 31.04 10.89 -46.38
C SER A 299 30.71 9.53 -45.79
N ALA A 300 30.17 9.48 -44.57
CA ALA A 300 29.73 8.23 -43.96
C ALA A 300 28.64 7.54 -44.79
N PHE A 301 27.65 8.29 -45.30
CA PHE A 301 26.63 7.76 -46.21
C PHE A 301 27.24 7.22 -47.52
N ARG A 302 28.18 7.96 -48.14
CA ARG A 302 28.87 7.51 -49.35
C ARG A 302 29.61 6.19 -49.11
N ASP A 303 30.41 6.13 -48.06
CA ASP A 303 31.33 5.02 -47.81
C ASP A 303 30.58 3.78 -47.29
N LYS A 304 29.55 3.96 -46.44
CA LYS A 304 28.80 2.85 -45.83
C LYS A 304 27.56 2.42 -46.63
N VAL A 305 27.01 3.26 -47.50
CA VAL A 305 25.74 2.98 -48.20
C VAL A 305 25.91 3.01 -49.71
N VAL A 306 26.38 4.13 -50.28
CA VAL A 306 26.43 4.29 -51.74
C VAL A 306 27.43 3.31 -52.36
N GLN A 307 28.66 3.26 -51.85
CA GLN A 307 29.69 2.39 -52.40
C GLN A 307 29.34 0.90 -52.29
N PRO A 308 28.82 0.38 -51.16
CA PRO A 308 28.41 -1.02 -51.07
C PRO A 308 27.17 -1.39 -51.90
N ILE A 309 26.24 -0.46 -52.14
CA ILE A 309 24.99 -0.76 -52.86
C ILE A 309 25.10 -0.52 -54.36
N LEU A 310 25.75 0.58 -54.78
CA LEU A 310 25.79 1.07 -56.16
C LEU A 310 27.20 1.07 -56.78
N GLY A 311 28.23 0.81 -55.97
CA GLY A 311 29.62 0.99 -56.36
C GLY A 311 30.10 2.44 -56.24
N ALA A 312 31.34 2.70 -56.63
CA ALA A 312 31.93 4.03 -56.54
C ALA A 312 31.15 5.07 -57.36
N ARG A 313 30.77 6.18 -56.72
CA ARG A 313 30.02 7.29 -57.29
C ARG A 313 30.55 8.62 -56.74
N THR A 314 30.59 9.63 -57.60
CA THR A 314 30.91 11.03 -57.23
C THR A 314 29.65 11.88 -57.08
N GLU A 315 28.54 11.43 -57.67
CA GLU A 315 27.23 12.07 -57.67
C GLU A 315 26.14 10.99 -57.61
N LEU A 316 24.96 11.33 -57.08
CA LEU A 316 23.82 10.44 -56.91
C LEU A 316 22.61 10.99 -57.69
N SER A 317 22.04 10.19 -58.58
CA SER A 317 20.78 10.51 -59.25
C SER A 317 19.54 10.19 -58.39
N TYR A 318 18.38 10.72 -58.77
CA TYR A 318 17.12 10.42 -58.07
C TYR A 318 16.75 8.93 -58.15
N ASP A 319 16.98 8.29 -59.30
CA ASP A 319 16.68 6.86 -59.48
C ASP A 319 17.59 5.98 -58.61
N GLU A 320 18.89 6.32 -58.53
CA GLU A 320 19.85 5.66 -57.63
C GLU A 320 19.47 5.89 -56.15
N TRP A 321 18.97 7.07 -55.80
CA TRP A 321 18.43 7.34 -54.47
C TRP A 321 17.21 6.46 -54.16
N MET A 322 16.27 6.32 -55.10
CA MET A 322 15.12 5.40 -54.95
C MET A 322 15.57 3.94 -54.84
N GLN A 323 16.62 3.52 -55.55
CA GLN A 323 17.20 2.18 -55.45
C GLN A 323 17.78 1.92 -54.05
N ILE A 324 18.53 2.88 -53.49
CA ILE A 324 19.04 2.80 -52.11
C ILE A 324 17.89 2.68 -51.11
N ARG A 325 16.85 3.52 -51.26
CA ARG A 325 15.65 3.46 -50.40
C ARG A 325 14.97 2.11 -50.47
N GLY A 326 14.80 1.55 -51.67
CA GLY A 326 14.22 0.22 -51.86
C GLY A 326 15.03 -0.89 -51.18
N LYS A 327 16.36 -0.84 -51.32
CA LYS A 327 17.26 -1.85 -50.73
C LYS A 327 17.32 -1.80 -49.21
N LEU A 328 17.13 -0.63 -48.60
CA LEU A 328 17.09 -0.45 -47.14
C LEU A 328 15.67 -0.51 -46.54
N ALA A 329 14.61 -0.66 -47.36
CA ALA A 329 13.22 -0.56 -46.91
C ALA A 329 12.84 -1.65 -45.88
N ALA A 330 13.28 -2.89 -46.09
CA ALA A 330 13.03 -3.98 -45.15
C ALA A 330 13.71 -3.73 -43.79
N HIS A 331 14.95 -3.24 -43.80
CA HIS A 331 15.66 -2.82 -42.59
C HIS A 331 14.96 -1.66 -41.89
N ALA A 332 14.53 -0.64 -42.64
CA ALA A 332 13.79 0.49 -42.11
C ALA A 332 12.49 0.07 -41.40
N THR A 333 11.75 -0.86 -42.01
CA THR A 333 10.50 -1.39 -41.46
C THR A 333 10.77 -2.17 -40.17
N TRP A 334 11.81 -3.01 -40.17
CA TRP A 334 12.23 -3.76 -38.99
C TRP A 334 12.66 -2.84 -37.83
N VAL A 335 13.49 -1.82 -38.08
CA VAL A 335 13.90 -0.85 -37.05
C VAL A 335 12.68 -0.10 -36.49
N ALA A 336 11.74 0.29 -37.34
CA ALA A 336 10.53 1.01 -36.93
C ALA A 336 9.56 0.15 -36.10
N ASP A 337 9.56 -1.19 -36.29
CA ASP A 337 8.71 -2.13 -35.56
C ASP A 337 9.37 -2.71 -34.30
N LYS A 338 10.40 -2.06 -33.76
CA LYS A 338 11.10 -2.51 -32.56
C LYS A 338 10.14 -2.75 -31.38
N LYS A 339 10.26 -3.93 -30.76
CA LYS A 339 9.48 -4.36 -29.58
C LYS A 339 10.39 -4.53 -28.36
N GLY A 340 9.80 -4.61 -27.17
CA GLY A 340 10.56 -4.99 -25.97
C GLY A 340 11.41 -3.89 -25.35
N ALA A 341 10.99 -2.62 -25.46
CA ALA A 341 11.76 -1.48 -24.93
C ALA A 341 12.11 -1.64 -23.44
N LYS A 342 11.25 -2.29 -22.65
CA LYS A 342 11.47 -2.53 -21.20
C LYS A 342 12.58 -3.55 -20.93
N VAL A 343 12.75 -4.52 -21.81
CA VAL A 343 13.67 -5.65 -21.67
C VAL A 343 14.95 -5.51 -22.50
N GLU A 344 15.02 -4.52 -23.39
CA GLU A 344 16.16 -4.28 -24.28
C GLU A 344 17.50 -4.22 -23.52
N LYS A 345 17.50 -3.61 -22.34
CA LYS A 345 18.68 -3.46 -21.47
C LYS A 345 19.33 -4.77 -21.03
N LEU A 346 18.60 -5.89 -21.10
CA LEU A 346 19.14 -7.22 -20.81
C LEU A 346 20.12 -7.69 -21.90
N GLY A 347 19.99 -7.16 -23.12
CA GLY A 347 20.75 -7.59 -24.28
C GLY A 347 20.20 -8.86 -24.94
N ALA A 348 20.63 -9.11 -26.18
CA ALA A 348 20.10 -10.18 -27.03
C ALA A 348 20.41 -11.59 -26.50
N GLU A 349 21.61 -11.82 -25.97
CA GLU A 349 22.02 -13.13 -25.45
C GLU A 349 21.18 -13.55 -24.25
N ARG A 350 21.07 -12.67 -23.25
CA ARG A 350 20.28 -12.94 -22.04
C ARG A 350 18.78 -13.09 -22.34
N ALA A 351 18.24 -12.26 -23.23
CA ALA A 351 16.83 -12.37 -23.62
C ALA A 351 16.52 -13.74 -24.27
N ARG A 352 17.40 -14.21 -25.17
CA ARG A 352 17.26 -15.53 -25.80
C ARG A 352 17.44 -16.69 -24.81
N GLU A 353 18.37 -16.56 -23.86
CA GLU A 353 18.57 -17.55 -22.78
C GLU A 353 17.30 -17.70 -21.94
N LEU A 354 16.75 -16.59 -21.44
CA LEU A 354 15.56 -16.56 -20.58
C LEU A 354 14.33 -17.19 -21.25
N VAL A 355 14.13 -16.97 -22.55
CA VAL A 355 13.04 -17.58 -23.33
C VAL A 355 13.25 -19.08 -23.56
N LYS A 356 14.48 -19.55 -23.73
CA LYS A 356 14.77 -20.96 -24.10
C LYS A 356 14.83 -21.93 -22.91
N GLU A 357 15.24 -21.45 -21.73
CA GLU A 357 15.54 -22.34 -20.58
C GLU A 357 14.35 -22.59 -19.63
N GLY A 358 13.12 -22.25 -20.07
CA GLY A 358 11.89 -22.48 -19.30
C GLY A 358 11.87 -21.73 -17.98
N PHE A 359 12.45 -20.52 -17.94
CA PHE A 359 12.45 -19.69 -16.72
C PHE A 359 11.04 -19.27 -16.34
N ARG A 360 10.14 -19.05 -17.31
CA ARG A 360 8.76 -18.67 -17.06
C ARG A 360 8.06 -19.67 -16.13
N GLU A 361 8.08 -20.95 -16.48
CA GLU A 361 7.44 -22.00 -15.70
C GLU A 361 8.06 -22.14 -14.30
N LYS A 362 9.38 -21.95 -14.19
CA LYS A 362 10.08 -22.00 -12.90
C LYS A 362 9.68 -20.81 -12.00
N LEU A 363 9.60 -19.60 -12.56
CA LEU A 363 9.20 -18.39 -11.82
C LEU A 363 7.72 -18.46 -11.42
N ASP A 364 6.84 -18.88 -12.34
CA ASP A 364 5.43 -19.13 -12.05
C ASP A 364 5.28 -20.20 -10.94
N GLY A 365 6.15 -21.21 -10.93
CA GLY A 365 6.22 -22.22 -9.88
C GLY A 365 6.59 -21.65 -8.50
N LEU A 366 7.47 -20.64 -8.42
CA LEU A 366 7.79 -19.97 -7.15
C LEU A 366 6.60 -19.19 -6.61
N VAL A 367 5.90 -18.44 -7.48
CA VAL A 367 4.67 -17.73 -7.09
C VAL A 367 3.61 -18.73 -6.63
N ALA A 368 3.42 -19.82 -7.37
CA ALA A 368 2.47 -20.86 -6.98
C ALA A 368 2.82 -21.55 -5.64
N GLU A 369 4.10 -21.61 -5.26
CA GLU A 369 4.51 -22.12 -3.95
C GLU A 369 4.17 -21.13 -2.83
N ASP A 370 4.46 -19.84 -3.02
CA ASP A 370 4.07 -18.80 -2.06
C ASP A 370 2.56 -18.78 -1.85
N GLU A 371 1.80 -18.88 -2.93
CA GLU A 371 0.34 -18.88 -2.95
C GLU A 371 -0.30 -19.97 -2.08
N LYS A 372 0.40 -21.09 -1.82
CA LYS A 372 -0.10 -22.13 -0.90
C LYS A 372 -0.23 -21.61 0.53
N ALA A 373 0.54 -20.59 0.92
CA ALA A 373 0.48 -19.95 2.22
C ALA A 373 -0.60 -18.86 2.29
N ARG A 374 -1.22 -18.44 1.17
CA ARG A 374 -2.24 -17.37 1.14
C ARG A 374 -3.41 -17.59 2.12
N PRO A 375 -4.02 -18.78 2.22
CA PRO A 375 -5.12 -19.00 3.16
C PRO A 375 -4.69 -18.72 4.62
N MET A 376 -3.45 -19.09 4.98
CA MET A 376 -2.92 -18.79 6.31
C MET A 376 -2.64 -17.31 6.47
N ALA A 377 -2.09 -16.68 5.42
CA ALA A 377 -1.76 -15.27 5.39
C ALA A 377 -2.99 -14.38 5.65
N GLU A 378 -4.11 -14.68 5.03
CA GLU A 378 -5.39 -13.97 5.19
C GLU A 378 -6.04 -14.24 6.55
N ALA A 379 -5.75 -15.40 7.16
CA ALA A 379 -6.35 -15.80 8.44
C ALA A 379 -5.56 -15.31 9.68
N ARG A 380 -4.36 -14.74 9.53
CA ARG A 380 -3.52 -14.29 10.67
C ARG A 380 -4.26 -13.34 11.62
N GLU A 381 -4.91 -12.32 11.07
CA GLU A 381 -5.67 -11.35 11.87
C GLU A 381 -6.92 -11.99 12.50
N LYS A 382 -7.50 -13.02 11.88
CA LYS A 382 -8.60 -13.78 12.50
C LYS A 382 -8.11 -14.63 13.69
N VAL A 383 -6.88 -15.14 13.66
CA VAL A 383 -6.27 -15.81 14.83
C VAL A 383 -6.08 -14.80 15.97
N GLU A 384 -5.58 -13.61 15.66
CA GLU A 384 -5.47 -12.49 16.62
C GLU A 384 -6.86 -12.15 17.21
N LYS A 385 -7.86 -11.97 16.36
CA LYS A 385 -9.26 -11.70 16.74
C LYS A 385 -9.80 -12.78 17.70
N LEU A 386 -9.60 -14.06 17.40
CA LEU A 386 -10.06 -15.16 18.26
C LEU A 386 -9.36 -15.16 19.62
N LEU A 387 -8.07 -14.83 19.68
CA LEU A 387 -7.32 -14.71 20.94
C LEU A 387 -7.79 -13.54 21.80
N HIS A 388 -8.04 -12.38 21.20
CA HIS A 388 -8.66 -11.24 21.88
C HIS A 388 -10.04 -11.62 22.43
N PHE A 389 -10.89 -12.26 21.62
CA PHE A 389 -12.22 -12.67 22.06
C PHE A 389 -12.18 -13.71 23.18
N ASN A 390 -11.22 -14.65 23.14
CA ASN A 390 -11.00 -15.61 24.22
C ASN A 390 -10.64 -14.94 25.56
N ARG A 391 -9.86 -13.86 25.53
CA ARG A 391 -9.48 -13.11 26.73
C ARG A 391 -10.59 -12.19 27.22
N ASP A 392 -11.21 -11.45 26.31
CA ASP A 392 -11.89 -10.20 26.66
C ASP A 392 -13.41 -10.22 26.49
N LEU A 393 -13.95 -11.07 25.62
CA LEU A 393 -15.34 -10.93 25.16
C LEU A 393 -16.36 -10.99 26.31
N LEU A 394 -16.16 -11.88 27.28
CA LEU A 394 -17.00 -11.95 28.48
C LEU A 394 -16.81 -10.72 29.40
N THR A 395 -15.61 -10.14 29.45
CA THR A 395 -15.33 -8.90 30.21
C THR A 395 -16.03 -7.72 29.55
N VAL A 396 -15.97 -7.60 28.22
CA VAL A 396 -16.70 -6.60 27.43
C VAL A 396 -18.20 -6.74 27.69
N ALA A 397 -18.77 -7.94 27.53
CA ALA A 397 -20.20 -8.17 27.77
C ALA A 397 -20.62 -7.83 29.21
N ASN A 398 -19.81 -8.17 30.21
CA ASN A 398 -20.09 -7.82 31.60
C ASN A 398 -20.07 -6.30 31.84
N ASN A 399 -19.21 -5.56 31.16
CA ASN A 399 -19.08 -4.11 31.29
C ASN A 399 -19.95 -3.29 30.33
N PHE A 400 -20.57 -3.92 29.35
CA PHE A 400 -21.41 -3.26 28.34
C PHE A 400 -22.89 -3.63 28.48
N VAL A 401 -23.20 -4.92 28.56
CA VAL A 401 -24.58 -5.44 28.63
C VAL A 401 -25.15 -5.27 30.04
N SER A 402 -24.39 -5.68 31.07
CA SER A 402 -24.91 -5.79 32.45
C SER A 402 -24.33 -4.78 33.44
N PHE A 403 -23.28 -4.04 33.04
CA PHE A 403 -22.47 -3.19 33.93
C PHE A 403 -22.12 -3.89 35.26
N ARG A 404 -21.83 -5.19 35.20
CA ARG A 404 -21.66 -6.05 36.38
C ARG A 404 -20.58 -5.52 37.30
N ASP A 405 -19.46 -5.08 36.76
CA ASP A 405 -18.32 -4.61 37.57
C ASP A 405 -18.69 -3.32 38.33
N PHE A 406 -19.46 -2.43 37.69
CA PHE A 406 -19.98 -1.22 38.33
C PHE A 406 -20.92 -1.52 39.50
N TYR A 407 -21.89 -2.43 39.30
CA TYR A 407 -22.88 -2.75 40.32
C TYR A 407 -22.36 -3.69 41.42
N ALA A 408 -21.46 -4.61 41.08
CA ALA A 408 -20.90 -5.56 42.04
C ALA A 408 -19.88 -4.93 42.98
N ARG A 409 -19.26 -3.79 42.59
CA ARG A 409 -18.24 -3.05 43.35
C ARG A 409 -17.08 -3.93 43.85
N LYS A 410 -16.72 -4.96 43.07
CA LYS A 410 -15.55 -5.81 43.34
C LYS A 410 -14.27 -5.25 42.71
N GLY A 411 -14.42 -4.32 41.77
CA GLY A 411 -13.35 -3.59 41.10
C GLY A 411 -13.94 -2.44 40.27
N PRO A 412 -13.09 -1.58 39.67
CA PRO A 412 -13.54 -0.50 38.80
C PRO A 412 -14.19 -1.03 37.52
N ALA A 413 -15.28 -0.39 37.09
CA ALA A 413 -15.91 -0.66 35.80
C ALA A 413 -15.06 -0.15 34.63
N ALA A 414 -15.36 -0.62 33.42
CA ALA A 414 -14.66 -0.21 32.19
C ALA A 414 -14.64 1.30 31.93
N PHE A 415 -15.66 2.05 32.36
CA PHE A 415 -15.73 3.50 32.15
C PHE A 415 -15.13 4.32 33.32
N GLN A 416 -14.70 3.68 34.41
CA GLN A 416 -14.05 4.36 35.53
C GLN A 416 -12.54 4.46 35.26
N VAL A 417 -12.07 5.67 34.96
CA VAL A 417 -10.71 5.90 34.44
C VAL A 417 -9.65 6.16 35.52
N GLY A 418 -10.06 6.27 36.79
CA GLY A 418 -9.15 6.50 37.91
C GLY A 418 -9.83 7.15 39.12
N THR A 419 -9.00 7.72 40.00
CA THR A 419 -9.43 8.32 41.27
C THR A 419 -8.98 9.77 41.36
N LEU A 420 -9.92 10.69 41.56
CA LEU A 420 -9.63 12.09 41.85
C LEU A 420 -9.51 12.28 43.37
N TYR A 421 -8.41 12.86 43.84
CA TYR A 421 -8.24 13.32 45.20
C TYR A 421 -8.36 14.84 45.24
N ILE A 422 -9.36 15.32 45.96
CA ILE A 422 -9.65 16.75 46.07
C ILE A 422 -10.30 17.03 47.41
N ASP A 423 -9.85 18.11 48.06
CA ASP A 423 -10.45 18.60 49.28
C ASP A 423 -10.62 17.52 50.38
N GLN A 424 -9.51 16.80 50.66
CA GLN A 424 -9.43 15.69 51.63
C GLN A 424 -10.37 14.50 51.33
N ARG A 425 -10.87 14.40 50.09
CA ARG A 425 -11.79 13.35 49.64
C ARG A 425 -11.26 12.66 48.41
N SER A 426 -11.79 11.47 48.13
CA SER A 426 -11.56 10.72 46.90
C SER A 426 -12.85 10.51 46.12
N CYS A 427 -12.78 10.66 44.79
CA CYS A 427 -13.85 10.34 43.86
C CYS A 427 -13.42 9.15 43.01
N GLU A 428 -14.11 8.03 43.15
CA GLU A 428 -13.82 6.80 42.37
C GLU A 428 -14.68 6.70 41.10
N LEU A 429 -15.80 7.41 41.05
CA LEU A 429 -16.61 7.54 39.83
C LEU A 429 -16.08 8.72 39.02
N CYS A 430 -14.94 8.51 38.38
CA CYS A 430 -14.35 9.42 37.40
C CYS A 430 -14.52 8.82 36.01
N VAL A 431 -15.20 9.54 35.11
CA VAL A 431 -15.38 9.14 33.71
C VAL A 431 -14.67 10.12 32.78
N ARG A 432 -14.07 9.62 31.71
CA ARG A 432 -13.50 10.47 30.65
C ARG A 432 -14.62 11.20 29.91
N VAL A 433 -14.39 12.47 29.58
CA VAL A 433 -15.34 13.32 28.86
C VAL A 433 -14.64 14.03 27.72
N ASP A 434 -14.87 13.61 26.48
CA ASP A 434 -14.23 14.25 25.31
C ASP A 434 -14.83 15.63 25.01
N ASP A 435 -16.16 15.77 25.14
CA ASP A 435 -16.88 17.03 24.93
C ASP A 435 -17.65 17.44 26.18
N VAL A 436 -16.99 18.26 27.02
CA VAL A 436 -17.57 18.78 28.27
C VAL A 436 -18.82 19.61 27.98
N ALA A 437 -18.87 20.37 26.89
CA ALA A 437 -20.02 21.20 26.56
C ALA A 437 -21.25 20.32 26.33
N LYS A 438 -21.15 19.29 25.46
CA LYS A 438 -22.23 18.33 25.20
C LYS A 438 -22.61 17.54 26.44
N HIS A 439 -21.63 16.99 27.17
CA HIS A 439 -21.90 16.19 28.37
C HIS A 439 -22.64 17.01 29.43
N THR A 440 -22.29 18.29 29.58
CA THR A 440 -22.95 19.16 30.56
C THR A 440 -24.40 19.49 30.24
N THR A 441 -24.90 19.24 29.02
CA THR A 441 -26.32 19.44 28.68
C THR A 441 -27.23 18.41 29.35
N LEU A 442 -26.74 17.18 29.57
CA LEU A 442 -27.49 16.10 30.19
C LEU A 442 -27.13 15.86 31.64
N SER A 443 -25.90 16.23 32.04
CA SER A 443 -25.37 15.89 33.36
C SER A 443 -26.16 16.41 34.58
N PRO A 444 -26.91 17.54 34.53
CA PRO A 444 -27.79 17.93 35.65
C PRO A 444 -28.87 16.88 35.96
N HIS A 445 -29.33 16.10 34.98
CA HIS A 445 -30.32 15.05 35.18
C HIS A 445 -29.79 13.84 35.96
N SER A 446 -28.47 13.72 36.13
CA SER A 446 -27.87 12.66 36.95
C SER A 446 -28.19 12.80 38.45
N LYS A 447 -28.65 13.98 38.88
CA LYS A 447 -28.85 14.35 40.30
C LYS A 447 -27.60 14.14 41.17
N SER A 448 -26.44 14.02 40.54
CA SER A 448 -25.14 13.91 41.20
C SER A 448 -24.44 15.26 41.14
N TYR A 449 -23.67 15.58 42.17
CA TYR A 449 -22.80 16.74 42.11
C TYR A 449 -21.55 16.35 41.33
N LEU A 450 -21.30 17.04 40.23
CA LEU A 450 -20.26 16.65 39.29
C LEU A 450 -19.19 17.73 39.20
N LEU A 451 -17.94 17.30 39.33
CA LEU A 451 -16.75 18.09 39.09
C LEU A 451 -16.20 17.76 37.71
N TYR A 452 -16.18 18.73 36.81
CA TYR A 452 -15.44 18.60 35.57
C TYR A 452 -14.03 19.13 35.80
N CYS A 453 -13.04 18.29 35.50
CA CYS A 453 -11.65 18.64 35.69
C CYS A 453 -10.89 18.53 34.37
N ASP A 454 -10.08 19.54 34.09
CA ASP A 454 -9.00 19.42 33.12
C ASP A 454 -7.79 18.83 33.85
N LEU A 455 -7.22 17.79 33.26
CA LEU A 455 -6.07 17.06 33.78
C LEU A 455 -4.85 17.34 32.92
N LYS A 456 -3.70 17.47 33.56
CA LYS A 456 -2.41 17.61 32.88
C LYS A 456 -1.35 16.76 33.57
N ASN A 457 -0.60 15.98 32.81
CA ASN A 457 0.54 15.23 33.36
C ASN A 457 1.88 15.98 33.13
N PRO A 458 2.98 15.53 33.78
CA PRO A 458 4.30 16.15 33.58
C PRO A 458 4.85 16.08 32.15
N LYS A 459 4.35 15.16 31.32
CA LYS A 459 4.74 15.01 29.90
C LYS A 459 4.00 15.99 28.99
N GLY A 460 3.01 16.71 29.50
CA GLY A 460 2.20 17.66 28.74
C GLY A 460 0.94 17.07 28.13
N ASP A 461 0.63 15.80 28.38
CA ASP A 461 -0.64 15.20 27.95
C ASP A 461 -1.79 15.83 28.73
N THR A 462 -2.95 15.91 28.10
CA THR A 462 -4.17 16.43 28.72
C THR A 462 -5.30 15.44 28.62
N LEU A 463 -6.15 15.41 29.65
CA LEU A 463 -7.34 14.59 29.72
C LEU A 463 -8.45 15.41 30.37
N LYS A 464 -9.71 15.11 30.08
CA LYS A 464 -10.85 15.73 30.75
C LYS A 464 -11.70 14.66 31.38
N ILE A 465 -12.11 14.89 32.62
CA ILE A 465 -12.93 13.96 33.38
C ILE A 465 -14.16 14.66 33.97
N ALA A 466 -15.21 13.89 34.21
CA ALA A 466 -16.26 14.22 35.16
C ALA A 466 -16.14 13.27 36.36
N ALA A 467 -16.01 13.84 37.56
CA ALA A 467 -15.93 13.12 38.82
C ALA A 467 -17.21 13.36 39.63
N ALA A 468 -17.84 12.29 40.12
CA ALA A 468 -19.01 12.40 40.97
C ALA A 468 -18.64 12.53 42.45
N MET A 469 -19.15 13.59 43.08
CA MET A 469 -19.12 13.79 44.52
C MET A 469 -20.41 13.23 45.11
N THR A 470 -20.28 12.23 45.98
CA THR A 470 -21.42 11.49 46.54
C THR A 470 -21.49 11.56 48.06
N ASN A 471 -20.55 12.27 48.71
CA ASN A 471 -20.51 12.42 50.16
C ASN A 471 -19.80 13.73 50.57
N GLY A 472 -20.19 14.28 51.71
CA GLY A 472 -19.61 15.48 52.33
C GLY A 472 -20.44 16.76 52.12
N ASP A 473 -19.74 17.90 52.09
CA ASP A 473 -20.29 19.22 51.81
C ASP A 473 -19.62 19.86 50.58
N VAL A 474 -20.25 20.91 50.06
CA VAL A 474 -19.82 21.57 48.81
C VAL A 474 -18.85 22.72 49.10
N ASP A 475 -18.52 22.94 50.37
CA ASP A 475 -17.68 24.03 50.77
C ASP A 475 -16.28 23.78 50.18
N ASN A 476 -15.73 24.76 49.47
CA ASN A 476 -14.45 24.71 48.77
C ASN A 476 -14.39 23.93 47.43
N LEU A 477 -15.51 23.44 46.92
CA LEU A 477 -15.59 22.86 45.57
C LEU A 477 -15.97 23.93 44.54
N MET A 478 -14.97 24.63 44.00
CA MET A 478 -15.18 25.73 43.05
C MET A 478 -14.24 25.65 41.84
N VAL A 479 -14.66 26.28 40.73
CA VAL A 479 -13.83 26.40 39.52
C VAL A 479 -12.46 27.03 39.88
N GLY A 480 -11.39 26.43 39.37
CA GLY A 480 -10.00 26.79 39.68
C GLY A 480 -9.38 26.05 40.86
N ARG A 481 -10.16 25.28 41.65
CA ARG A 481 -9.61 24.42 42.70
C ARG A 481 -8.77 23.31 42.07
N ASN A 482 -7.60 23.07 42.64
CA ASN A 482 -6.70 22.00 42.21
C ASN A 482 -6.89 20.74 43.07
N GLY A 483 -6.63 19.59 42.45
CA GLY A 483 -6.56 18.27 43.06
C GLY A 483 -5.50 17.42 42.34
N VAL A 484 -5.40 16.16 42.75
CA VAL A 484 -4.50 15.18 42.11
C VAL A 484 -5.35 14.02 41.63
N PHE A 485 -5.20 13.65 40.36
CA PHE A 485 -5.87 12.49 39.79
C PHE A 485 -4.86 11.37 39.54
N TYR A 486 -5.22 10.15 39.91
CA TYR A 486 -4.45 8.95 39.56
C TYR A 486 -5.24 8.11 38.57
N SER A 487 -4.68 7.88 37.38
CA SER A 487 -5.27 6.94 36.41
C SER A 487 -5.13 5.50 36.92
N ARG A 488 -5.83 4.55 36.28
CA ARG A 488 -5.80 3.13 36.67
C ARG A 488 -4.43 2.48 36.61
N ASP A 489 -3.53 3.00 35.78
CA ASP A 489 -2.13 2.57 35.68
C ASP A 489 -1.21 3.26 36.71
N GLY A 490 -1.78 4.03 37.65
CA GLY A 490 -1.06 4.67 38.75
C GLY A 490 -0.32 5.95 38.38
N ARG A 491 -0.50 6.49 37.16
CA ARG A 491 0.10 7.78 36.77
C ARG A 491 -0.63 8.94 37.42
N ASP A 492 0.12 9.91 37.88
CA ASP A 492 -0.37 11.14 38.51
C ASP A 492 -0.63 12.25 37.48
N TRP A 493 -1.68 13.01 37.74
CA TRP A 493 -2.13 14.14 36.92
C TRP A 493 -2.51 15.29 37.84
N ASP A 494 -2.06 16.49 37.49
CA ASP A 494 -2.59 17.72 38.07
C ASP A 494 -4.03 17.88 37.58
N ALA A 495 -4.97 18.00 38.51
CA ALA A 495 -6.38 18.20 38.19
C ALA A 495 -6.82 19.61 38.56
N THR A 496 -7.51 20.31 37.66
CA THR A 496 -8.11 21.62 37.95
C THR A 496 -9.59 21.59 37.61
N ILE A 497 -10.45 21.97 38.57
CA ILE A 497 -11.88 22.08 38.35
C ILE A 497 -12.13 23.19 37.32
N THR A 498 -12.78 22.85 36.20
CA THR A 498 -13.16 23.81 35.15
C THR A 498 -14.66 24.09 35.13
N LYS A 499 -15.48 23.17 35.64
CA LYS A 499 -16.93 23.36 35.76
C LYS A 499 -17.50 22.51 36.88
N VAL A 500 -18.58 23.00 37.49
CA VAL A 500 -19.34 22.30 38.53
C VAL A 500 -20.78 22.19 38.09
N VAL A 501 -21.39 21.03 38.33
CA VAL A 501 -22.84 20.83 38.27
C VAL A 501 -23.33 20.58 39.67
N GLU A 502 -24.09 21.53 40.19
CA GLU A 502 -24.54 21.52 41.57
C GLU A 502 -25.78 20.64 41.73
N ASN A 503 -25.70 19.68 42.65
CA ASN A 503 -26.81 18.89 43.18
C ASN A 503 -26.51 18.57 44.64
N PRO A 504 -27.51 18.28 45.49
CA PRO A 504 -27.25 17.93 46.87
C PRO A 504 -26.37 16.67 47.02
N ILE A 505 -25.28 16.76 47.80
CA ILE A 505 -24.37 15.61 48.07
C ILE A 505 -24.56 14.96 49.44
N SER A 506 -25.49 15.49 50.24
CA SER A 506 -25.87 14.91 51.52
C SER A 506 -27.36 15.08 51.78
N ILE A 507 -27.92 14.23 52.65
CA ILE A 507 -29.32 14.33 53.09
C ILE A 507 -29.60 15.73 53.66
N ARG A 508 -28.65 16.27 54.43
CA ARG A 508 -28.75 17.62 54.99
C ARG A 508 -28.92 18.66 53.89
N GLN A 509 -28.10 18.63 52.85
CA GLN A 509 -28.23 19.58 51.73
C GLN A 509 -29.52 19.33 50.93
N ALA A 510 -29.91 18.07 50.72
CA ALA A 510 -31.12 17.73 49.98
C ALA A 510 -32.38 18.27 50.69
N PHE A 511 -32.40 18.22 52.02
CA PHE A 511 -33.49 18.76 52.83
C PHE A 511 -33.69 20.27 52.65
N TRP A 512 -32.62 21.03 52.39
CA TRP A 512 -32.65 22.48 52.23
C TRP A 512 -32.68 22.94 50.77
N ALA A 513 -32.67 22.01 49.80
CA ALA A 513 -32.72 22.34 48.38
C ALA A 513 -34.16 22.72 47.95
N PRO A 514 -34.33 23.69 47.04
CA PRO A 514 -35.64 24.00 46.47
C PRO A 514 -36.17 22.79 45.67
N TYR A 515 -37.44 22.42 45.91
CA TYR A 515 -38.11 21.26 45.30
C TYR A 515 -38.47 21.45 43.84
#